data_AF-A0A349VRC6-F1
#
_entry.id   AF-A0A349VRC6-F1
#
_cell.length_a   1.000
_cell.length_b   1.000
_cell.length_c   1.000
_cell.angle_alpha   90.00
_cell.angle_beta   90.00
_cell.angle_gamma   90.00
#
_symmetry.space_group_name_H-M   'P 1'
#
loop_
_entity.id
_entity.type
_entity.pdbx_description
1 polymer ?
#
loop_
_entity_poly.entity_id
_entity_poly.type
_entity_poly.pdbx_seq_one_letter_code
_entity_poly.pdbx_strand_id
1 'polypeptide(L)'
;GPHLHVIPLGGWACGFLYAAMAGDLYWTLTYAGLMMTLLIICILLIVQNRSAYYESVLTTIGRGFGKMNRAEIPSTDAKSRKIRKSHLLGFRGGEAVLLQRQMTEQKRVVTVFFDRISLAMIAMAVVLGAFLQSMMHKGMYPFIMQILAMAVLCYTMIFTIPMGKFVEELDKPFIYLMPGKAFKKLFYASTAPVVKAFAEGLVCLTIVSLFARLHPAFVPCGAMFYASAALLFYACYLTSMRTLGVSNNRHTHMLLSFALLSAVFIFELSLGAYIGRRLYAVSPSLFPLDFLILAVFNIAVSVIFFHNARSILDYRA
;
A
#
# COMPACT_ATOMS: atom_id res chain seq x y z
N GLY A 1 12.35 -0.96 -29.77
CA GLY A 1 13.40 -0.22 -30.50
C GLY A 1 14.63 -0.08 -29.61
N PRO A 2 15.86 -0.08 -30.17
CA PRO A 2 17.11 -0.13 -29.41
C PRO A 2 17.35 1.05 -28.45
N HIS A 3 16.60 2.16 -28.61
CA HIS A 3 16.69 3.33 -27.73
C HIS A 3 15.91 3.21 -26.42
N LEU A 4 15.05 2.20 -26.25
CA LEU A 4 14.26 2.06 -25.02
C LEU A 4 15.13 1.69 -23.80
N HIS A 5 16.24 0.98 -23.99
CA HIS A 5 17.08 0.49 -22.89
C HIS A 5 17.84 1.58 -22.13
N VAL A 6 17.89 2.80 -22.67
CA VAL A 6 18.56 3.96 -22.05
C VAL A 6 17.66 4.64 -21.02
N ILE A 7 16.34 4.48 -21.14
CA ILE A 7 15.37 5.10 -20.21
C ILE A 7 15.39 4.31 -18.89
N PRO A 8 15.70 4.94 -17.74
CA PRO A 8 15.74 4.25 -16.46
C PRO A 8 14.37 3.70 -16.06
N LEU A 9 14.36 2.62 -15.27
CA LEU A 9 13.19 1.84 -14.83
C LEU A 9 12.42 1.16 -15.97
N GLY A 10 11.72 1.89 -16.83
CA GLY A 10 10.90 1.30 -17.88
C GLY A 10 11.72 0.59 -18.96
N GLY A 11 12.82 1.21 -19.38
CA GLY A 11 13.75 0.63 -20.36
C GLY A 11 14.49 -0.58 -19.84
N TRP A 12 14.92 -0.53 -18.58
CA TRP A 12 15.61 -1.64 -17.91
C TRP A 12 14.67 -2.81 -17.60
N ALA A 13 13.40 -2.54 -17.27
CA ALA A 13 12.39 -3.58 -17.14
C ALA A 13 12.13 -4.30 -18.47
N CYS A 14 11.95 -3.56 -19.57
CA CYS A 14 11.83 -4.15 -20.90
C CYS A 14 13.09 -4.93 -21.30
N GLY A 15 14.28 -4.38 -21.05
CA GLY A 15 15.56 -5.03 -21.31
C GLY A 15 15.75 -6.32 -20.50
N PHE A 16 15.37 -6.29 -19.21
CA PHE A 16 15.35 -7.47 -18.34
C PHE A 16 14.43 -8.56 -18.87
N LEU A 17 13.19 -8.22 -19.22
CA LEU A 17 12.24 -9.18 -19.77
C LEU A 17 12.74 -9.77 -21.09
N TYR A 18 13.27 -8.93 -21.98
CA TYR A 18 13.81 -9.37 -23.26
C TYR A 18 15.01 -10.31 -23.08
N ALA A 19 15.97 -9.94 -22.24
CA ALA A 19 17.14 -10.77 -21.92
C ALA A 19 16.73 -12.09 -21.26
N ALA A 20 15.75 -12.04 -20.35
CA ALA A 20 15.23 -13.22 -19.68
C ALA A 20 14.47 -14.16 -20.63
N MET A 21 13.79 -13.61 -21.64
CA MET A 21 13.15 -14.39 -22.70
C MET A 21 14.17 -14.97 -23.69
N ALA A 22 15.23 -14.24 -23.99
CA ALA A 22 16.35 -14.70 -24.82
C ALA A 22 17.21 -15.78 -24.13
N GLY A 23 17.07 -15.96 -22.82
CA GLY A 23 17.86 -16.91 -22.04
C GLY A 23 19.28 -16.44 -21.74
N ASP A 24 19.58 -15.18 -22.02
CA ASP A 24 20.90 -14.59 -21.76
C ASP A 24 21.01 -14.19 -20.28
N LEU A 25 21.73 -15.01 -19.53
CA LEU A 25 21.89 -14.83 -18.09
C LEU A 25 22.72 -13.58 -17.74
N TYR A 26 23.66 -13.20 -18.60
CA TYR A 26 24.51 -12.04 -18.39
C TYR A 26 23.68 -10.76 -18.42
N TRP A 27 22.92 -10.55 -19.50
CA TRP A 27 22.08 -9.35 -19.63
C TRP A 27 20.91 -9.33 -18.64
N THR A 28 20.36 -10.50 -18.28
CA THR A 28 19.32 -10.59 -17.25
C THR A 28 19.84 -10.09 -15.90
N LEU A 29 21.05 -10.50 -15.51
CA LEU A 29 21.64 -10.12 -14.24
C LEU A 29 22.06 -8.64 -14.21
N THR A 30 22.55 -8.10 -15.32
CA THR A 30 22.95 -6.69 -15.40
C THR A 30 21.75 -5.75 -15.27
N TYR A 31 20.64 -6.01 -15.97
CA TYR A 31 19.43 -5.19 -15.84
C TYR A 31 18.77 -5.34 -14.46
N ALA A 32 18.77 -6.53 -13.87
CA ALA A 32 18.32 -6.73 -12.49
C ALA A 32 19.19 -5.95 -11.49
N GLY A 33 20.51 -6.01 -11.65
CA GLY A 33 21.47 -5.27 -10.84
C GLY A 33 21.28 -3.76 -10.94
N LEU A 34 21.07 -3.23 -12.14
CA LEU A 34 20.81 -1.79 -12.38
C LEU A 34 19.50 -1.32 -11.72
N MET A 35 18.43 -2.11 -11.80
CA MET A 35 17.18 -1.78 -11.11
C MET A 35 17.33 -1.83 -9.59
N MET A 36 18.04 -2.83 -9.07
CA MET A 36 18.32 -2.95 -7.63
C MET A 36 19.20 -1.81 -7.12
N THR A 37 20.25 -1.42 -7.84
CA THR A 37 21.10 -0.28 -7.43
C THR A 37 20.31 1.02 -7.43
N LEU A 38 19.44 1.26 -8.42
CA LEU A 38 18.59 2.44 -8.45
C LEU A 38 17.60 2.45 -7.27
N LEU A 39 16.97 1.32 -6.94
CA LEU A 39 16.13 1.18 -5.75
C LEU A 39 16.90 1.52 -4.47
N ILE A 40 18.12 0.99 -4.33
CA ILE A 40 18.99 1.27 -3.18
C ILE A 40 19.34 2.77 -3.12
N ILE A 41 19.70 3.39 -4.25
CA ILE A 41 19.99 4.83 -4.32
C ILE A 41 18.77 5.64 -3.89
N CYS A 42 17.56 5.32 -4.37
CA CYS A 42 16.33 5.99 -3.94
C CYS A 42 16.12 5.88 -2.42
N ILE A 43 16.32 4.69 -1.84
CA ILE A 43 16.22 4.48 -0.40
C ILE A 43 17.29 5.30 0.35
N LEU A 44 18.53 5.32 -0.12
CA LEU A 44 19.62 6.06 0.51
C LEU A 44 19.38 7.58 0.49
N LEU A 45 18.93 8.14 -0.64
CA LEU A 45 18.60 9.56 -0.77
C LEU A 45 17.49 9.96 0.21
N ILE A 46 16.49 9.09 0.40
CA ILE A 46 15.42 9.27 1.38
C ILE A 46 15.96 9.25 2.81
N VAL A 47 16.85 8.29 3.13
CA VAL A 47 17.41 8.12 4.49
C VAL A 47 18.23 9.33 4.90
N GLN A 48 19.01 9.89 3.97
CA GLN A 48 19.83 11.08 4.20
C GLN A 48 18.96 12.33 4.44
N ASN A 49 17.77 12.40 3.85
CA ASN A 49 16.87 13.53 4.03
C ASN A 49 16.13 13.43 5.38
N ARG A 50 16.45 14.35 6.29
CA ARG A 50 15.80 14.47 7.61
C ARG A 50 15.02 15.77 7.65
N SER A 51 13.74 15.75 7.24
CA SER A 51 12.87 16.89 7.55
C SER A 51 12.39 16.79 9.00
N ALA A 52 12.26 17.93 9.67
CA ALA A 52 11.71 18.05 11.02
C ALA A 52 10.18 17.90 11.00
N TYR A 53 9.71 16.74 10.54
CA TYR A 53 8.28 16.45 10.33
C TYR A 53 7.47 16.67 11.63
N TYR A 54 7.94 16.14 12.75
CA TYR A 54 7.27 16.24 14.05
C TYR A 54 6.98 17.70 14.47
N GLU A 55 7.98 18.57 14.41
CA GLU A 55 7.84 20.00 14.74
C GLU A 55 6.89 20.72 13.78
N SER A 56 6.94 20.36 12.50
CA SER A 56 6.01 20.92 11.51
C SER A 56 4.56 20.46 11.74
N VAL A 57 4.33 19.25 12.27
CA VAL A 57 2.99 18.77 12.64
C VAL A 57 2.48 19.59 13.82
N LEU A 58 3.27 19.67 14.90
CA LEU A 58 2.87 20.38 16.12
C LEU A 58 2.61 21.86 15.89
N THR A 59 3.44 22.54 15.08
CA THR A 59 3.21 23.95 14.75
C THR A 59 1.98 24.15 13.88
N THR A 60 1.70 23.25 12.94
CA THR A 60 0.49 23.30 12.09
C THR A 60 -0.77 23.05 12.92
N ILE A 61 -0.74 22.05 13.79
CA ILE A 61 -1.81 21.73 14.73
C ILE A 61 -2.03 22.91 15.70
N GLY A 62 -0.97 23.46 16.30
CA GLY A 62 -1.04 24.61 17.20
C GLY A 62 -1.64 25.85 16.52
N ARG A 63 -1.27 26.12 15.26
CA ARG A 63 -1.90 27.18 14.45
C ARG A 63 -3.36 26.88 14.13
N GLY A 64 -3.71 25.62 13.89
CA GLY A 64 -5.09 25.16 13.66
C GLY A 64 -5.98 25.38 14.88
N PHE A 65 -5.54 24.96 16.07
CA PHE A 65 -6.22 25.26 17.33
C PHE A 65 -6.32 26.76 17.60
N GLY A 66 -5.28 27.54 17.29
CA GLY A 66 -5.32 29.00 17.39
C GLY A 66 -6.37 29.64 16.47
N LYS A 67 -6.61 29.08 15.28
CA LYS A 67 -7.68 29.52 14.35
C LYS A 67 -9.06 29.04 14.80
N MET A 68 -9.18 27.82 15.34
CA MET A 68 -10.44 27.25 15.83
C MET A 68 -10.88 27.83 17.18
N ASN A 69 -9.96 28.37 17.97
CA ASN A 69 -10.27 29.17 19.17
C ASN A 69 -10.62 30.63 18.82
N ARG A 70 -10.23 31.11 17.63
CA ARG A 70 -10.55 32.48 17.13
C ARG A 70 -11.83 32.53 16.29
N ALA A 71 -12.15 31.44 15.60
CA ALA A 71 -13.48 31.23 15.04
C ALA A 71 -14.34 30.67 16.17
N GLU A 72 -15.18 31.51 16.79
CA GLU A 72 -16.09 31.14 17.86
C GLU A 72 -16.69 29.76 17.62
N ILE A 73 -16.51 28.85 18.57
CA ILE A 73 -17.10 27.52 18.56
C ILE A 73 -18.61 27.72 18.46
N PRO A 74 -19.29 27.37 17.34
CA PRO A 74 -20.74 27.35 17.36
C PRO A 74 -21.10 26.25 18.34
N SER A 75 -21.75 26.63 19.44
CA SER A 75 -22.23 25.75 20.50
C SER A 75 -23.18 24.72 19.89
N THR A 76 -22.62 23.65 19.36
CA THR A 76 -23.39 22.52 18.87
C THR A 76 -23.70 21.70 20.10
N ASP A 77 -24.97 21.74 20.51
CA ASP A 77 -25.57 20.96 21.58
C ASP A 77 -24.87 19.61 21.77
N ALA A 78 -24.09 19.53 22.84
CA ALA A 78 -23.53 18.28 23.32
C ALA A 78 -24.67 17.43 23.92
N LYS A 79 -25.54 16.89 23.06
CA LYS A 79 -26.42 15.79 23.43
C LYS A 79 -25.50 14.68 23.95
N SER A 80 -25.64 14.37 25.24
CA SER A 80 -24.86 13.37 25.95
C SER A 80 -25.04 12.01 25.26
N ARG A 81 -24.18 11.74 24.28
CA ARG A 81 -24.21 10.49 23.53
C ARG A 81 -23.76 9.41 24.50
N LYS A 82 -24.70 8.58 24.95
CA LYS A 82 -24.45 7.45 25.87
C LYS A 82 -23.25 6.66 25.33
N ILE A 83 -22.09 6.85 25.95
CA ILE A 83 -20.86 6.17 25.56
C ILE A 83 -21.01 4.73 26.05
N ARG A 84 -21.44 3.84 25.15
CA ARG A 84 -21.48 2.42 25.43
C ARG A 84 -20.04 1.96 25.67
N LYS A 85 -19.71 1.57 26.90
CA LYS A 85 -18.40 1.01 27.26
C LYS A 85 -18.15 -0.20 26.34
N SER A 86 -17.21 -0.08 25.41
CA SER A 86 -16.78 -1.23 24.63
C SER A 86 -15.90 -2.09 25.52
N HIS A 87 -16.19 -3.40 25.58
CA HIS A 87 -15.34 -4.35 26.26
C HIS A 87 -13.92 -4.25 25.70
N LEU A 88 -12.92 -4.13 26.58
CA LEU A 88 -11.53 -4.17 26.15
C LEU A 88 -11.25 -5.56 25.58
N LEU A 89 -11.08 -5.69 24.27
CA LEU A 89 -10.47 -6.87 23.66
C LEU A 89 -9.07 -6.92 24.24
N GLY A 90 -8.77 -7.94 25.04
CA GLY A 90 -7.64 -8.04 25.99
C GLY A 90 -6.22 -7.94 25.43
N PHE A 91 -5.93 -6.92 24.61
CA PHE A 91 -4.59 -6.58 24.16
C PHE A 91 -3.87 -5.83 25.27
N ARG A 92 -2.74 -6.40 25.72
CA ARG A 92 -1.89 -5.83 26.77
C ARG A 92 -0.87 -4.87 26.16
N GLY A 93 -0.95 -3.58 26.48
CA GLY A 93 0.03 -2.55 26.11
C GLY A 93 -0.61 -1.28 25.54
N GLY A 94 -0.09 -0.10 25.94
CA GLY A 94 -0.66 1.20 25.55
C GLY A 94 -0.77 1.43 24.05
N GLU A 95 0.12 0.85 23.26
CA GLU A 95 0.18 0.98 21.79
C GLU A 95 -0.90 0.14 21.07
N ALA A 96 -1.28 -1.02 21.64
CA ALA A 96 -2.30 -1.90 21.07
C ALA A 96 -3.72 -1.32 21.20
N VAL A 97 -3.88 -0.27 22.01
CA VAL A 97 -5.13 0.50 22.14
C VAL A 97 -5.48 1.19 20.82
N LEU A 98 -4.50 1.59 19.98
CA LEU A 98 -4.77 2.17 18.65
C LEU A 98 -5.49 1.16 17.77
N LEU A 99 -4.92 -0.04 17.64
CA LEU A 99 -5.51 -1.12 16.85
C LEU A 99 -6.91 -1.47 17.37
N GLN A 100 -7.06 -1.56 18.69
CA GLN A 100 -8.33 -1.89 19.30
C GLN A 100 -9.38 -0.80 19.06
N ARG A 101 -8.98 0.47 19.14
CA ARG A 101 -9.83 1.62 18.84
C ARG A 101 -10.25 1.58 17.38
N GLN A 102 -9.31 1.43 16.44
CA GLN A 102 -9.60 1.34 15.01
C GLN A 102 -10.58 0.20 14.70
N MET A 103 -10.37 -0.99 15.25
CA MET A 103 -11.29 -2.13 15.06
C MET A 103 -12.67 -1.87 15.68
N THR A 104 -12.73 -1.19 16.84
CA THR A 104 -14.00 -0.87 17.50
C THR A 104 -14.75 0.24 16.76
N GLU A 105 -14.05 1.25 16.24
CA GLU A 105 -14.62 2.31 15.40
C GLU A 105 -15.14 1.74 14.08
N GLN A 106 -14.42 0.80 13.46
CA GLN A 106 -14.92 0.09 12.27
C GLN A 106 -16.21 -0.68 12.57
N LYS A 107 -16.31 -1.38 13.71
CA LYS A 107 -17.53 -2.08 14.13
C LYS A 107 -18.71 -1.14 14.44
N ARG A 108 -18.46 0.12 14.80
CA ARG A 108 -19.50 1.11 15.14
C ARG A 108 -20.10 1.81 13.93
N VAL A 109 -19.41 1.81 12.78
CA VAL A 109 -19.83 2.57 11.60
C VAL A 109 -20.77 1.77 10.71
N VAL A 110 -20.59 0.46 10.49
CA VAL A 110 -21.55 -0.45 9.82
C VAL A 110 -21.26 -1.91 10.23
N THR A 111 -22.25 -2.81 10.17
CA THR A 111 -22.12 -4.28 10.28
C THR A 111 -21.22 -4.94 9.22
N VAL A 112 -20.77 -4.17 8.23
CA VAL A 112 -19.96 -4.60 7.09
C VAL A 112 -18.64 -3.82 7.14
N PHE A 113 -17.50 -4.51 7.10
CA PHE A 113 -16.14 -3.94 7.16
C PHE A 113 -15.80 -2.94 6.03
N PHE A 114 -16.74 -2.64 5.13
CA PHE A 114 -16.54 -1.90 3.88
C PHE A 114 -17.06 -0.46 3.99
N ASP A 115 -16.23 0.50 3.58
CA ASP A 115 -16.55 1.94 3.53
C ASP A 115 -17.07 2.32 2.13
N ARG A 116 -17.49 3.57 1.92
CA ARG A 116 -17.93 4.08 0.60
C ARG A 116 -16.88 3.87 -0.49
N ILE A 117 -15.61 4.09 -0.15
CA ILE A 117 -14.47 3.84 -1.05
C ILE A 117 -14.35 2.35 -1.38
N SER A 118 -14.54 1.48 -0.40
CA SER A 118 -14.51 0.03 -0.57
C SER A 118 -15.63 -0.46 -1.51
N LEU A 119 -16.80 0.19 -1.45
CA LEU A 119 -17.92 -0.08 -2.33
C LEU A 119 -17.62 0.31 -3.79
N ALA A 120 -16.95 1.46 -3.99
CA ALA A 120 -16.46 1.86 -5.31
C ALA A 120 -15.40 0.87 -5.86
N MET A 121 -14.51 0.35 -5.00
CA MET A 121 -13.54 -0.68 -5.37
C MET A 121 -14.22 -1.98 -5.83
N ILE A 122 -15.26 -2.42 -5.13
CA ILE A 122 -16.05 -3.59 -5.53
C ILE A 122 -16.73 -3.35 -6.88
N ALA A 123 -17.34 -2.18 -7.09
CA ALA A 123 -17.94 -1.82 -8.37
C ALA A 123 -16.90 -1.84 -9.51
N MET A 124 -15.71 -1.29 -9.28
CA MET A 124 -14.60 -1.33 -10.23
C MET A 124 -14.16 -2.78 -10.51
N ALA A 125 -14.12 -3.65 -9.50
CA ALA A 125 -13.78 -5.07 -9.67
C ALA A 125 -14.82 -5.81 -10.55
N VAL A 126 -16.10 -5.47 -10.46
CA VAL A 126 -17.14 -6.02 -11.36
C VAL A 126 -16.90 -5.57 -12.80
N VAL A 127 -16.64 -4.28 -13.03
CA VAL A 127 -16.35 -3.74 -14.37
C VAL A 127 -15.09 -4.41 -14.95
N LEU A 128 -14.04 -4.53 -14.14
CA LEU A 128 -12.80 -5.20 -14.52
C LEU A 128 -13.02 -6.68 -14.83
N GLY A 129 -13.82 -7.38 -14.02
CA GLY A 129 -14.19 -8.78 -14.26
C GLY A 129 -14.90 -8.96 -15.60
N ALA A 130 -15.90 -8.13 -15.90
CA ALA A 130 -16.61 -8.15 -17.18
C ALA A 130 -15.69 -7.84 -18.37
N PHE A 131 -14.78 -6.87 -18.22
CA PHE A 131 -13.78 -6.55 -19.23
C PHE A 131 -12.83 -7.74 -19.49
N LEU A 132 -12.32 -8.38 -18.44
CA LEU A 132 -11.44 -9.54 -18.55
C LEU A 132 -12.15 -10.75 -19.15
N GLN A 133 -13.44 -10.94 -18.85
CA GLN A 133 -14.26 -11.96 -19.50
C GLN A 133 -14.35 -11.72 -21.02
N SER A 134 -14.56 -10.47 -21.46
CA SER A 134 -14.54 -10.13 -22.89
C SER A 134 -13.18 -10.42 -23.54
N MET A 135 -12.08 -10.12 -22.84
CA MET A 135 -10.72 -10.43 -23.30
C MET A 135 -10.45 -11.94 -23.35
N MET A 136 -11.09 -12.73 -22.49
CA MET A 136 -11.02 -14.19 -22.53
C MET A 136 -11.65 -14.74 -23.81
N HIS A 137 -12.81 -14.22 -24.21
CA HIS A 137 -13.43 -14.60 -25.48
C HIS A 137 -12.57 -14.26 -26.70
N LYS A 138 -11.66 -13.28 -26.57
CA LYS A 138 -10.65 -12.92 -27.59
C LYS A 138 -9.38 -13.77 -27.55
N GLY A 139 -9.33 -14.80 -26.70
CA GLY A 139 -8.19 -15.74 -26.63
C GLY A 139 -7.02 -15.27 -25.77
N MET A 140 -7.20 -14.28 -24.89
CA MET A 140 -6.13 -13.85 -23.99
C MET A 140 -5.80 -14.95 -22.97
N TYR A 141 -4.50 -15.17 -22.71
CA TYR A 141 -4.05 -16.21 -21.79
C TYR A 141 -4.45 -15.89 -20.32
N PRO A 142 -4.85 -16.88 -19.51
CA PRO A 142 -5.27 -16.67 -18.12
C PRO A 142 -4.21 -16.01 -17.21
N PHE A 143 -2.93 -16.27 -17.44
CA PHE A 143 -1.85 -15.66 -16.64
C PHE A 143 -1.77 -14.14 -16.86
N ILE A 144 -1.99 -13.68 -18.11
CA ILE A 144 -2.02 -12.25 -18.45
C ILE A 144 -3.20 -11.57 -17.76
N MET A 145 -4.36 -12.24 -17.70
CA MET A 145 -5.53 -11.73 -16.97
C MET A 145 -5.25 -11.54 -15.50
N GLN A 146 -4.58 -12.51 -14.85
CA GLN A 146 -4.22 -12.42 -13.43
C GLN A 146 -3.28 -11.25 -13.15
N ILE A 147 -2.24 -11.07 -13.98
CA ILE A 147 -1.31 -9.95 -13.87
C ILE A 147 -2.04 -8.62 -14.08
N LEU A 148 -2.89 -8.52 -15.12
CA LEU A 148 -3.63 -7.31 -15.42
C LEU A 148 -4.64 -6.96 -14.31
N ALA A 149 -5.37 -7.96 -13.81
CA ALA A 149 -6.30 -7.78 -12.70
C ALA A 149 -5.58 -7.20 -11.47
N MET A 150 -4.42 -7.77 -11.14
CA MET A 150 -3.61 -7.29 -10.02
C MET A 150 -3.03 -5.90 -10.25
N ALA A 151 -2.49 -5.64 -11.44
CA ALA A 151 -1.92 -4.34 -11.77
C ALA A 151 -2.97 -3.23 -11.62
N VAL A 152 -4.19 -3.45 -12.12
CA VAL A 152 -5.29 -2.48 -12.00
C VAL A 152 -5.71 -2.29 -10.53
N LEU A 153 -5.89 -3.38 -9.78
CA LEU A 153 -6.28 -3.31 -8.37
C LEU A 153 -5.21 -2.61 -7.52
N CYS A 154 -3.93 -2.94 -7.68
CA CYS A 154 -2.84 -2.25 -6.99
C CYS A 154 -2.72 -0.79 -7.43
N TYR A 155 -2.96 -0.48 -8.70
CA TYR A 155 -2.93 0.91 -9.17
C TYR A 155 -4.00 1.77 -8.51
N THR A 156 -5.21 1.24 -8.32
CA THR A 156 -6.29 1.97 -7.63
C THR A 156 -5.98 2.29 -6.15
N MET A 157 -5.02 1.58 -5.53
CA MET A 157 -4.57 1.89 -4.16
C MET A 157 -3.97 3.30 -4.04
N ILE A 158 -3.30 3.77 -5.11
CA ILE A 158 -2.65 5.08 -5.12
C ILE A 158 -3.64 6.20 -4.82
N PHE A 159 -4.89 6.06 -5.27
CA PHE A 159 -5.94 7.05 -5.06
C PHE A 159 -6.71 6.84 -3.76
N THR A 160 -6.86 5.58 -3.33
CA THR A 160 -7.74 5.23 -2.21
C THR A 160 -7.02 5.30 -0.86
N ILE A 161 -5.75 4.90 -0.79
CA ILE A 161 -5.01 4.84 0.48
C ILE A 161 -4.79 6.23 1.10
N PRO A 162 -4.39 7.28 0.35
CA PRO A 162 -4.23 8.60 0.92
C PRO A 162 -5.51 9.10 1.57
N MET A 163 -6.68 8.75 1.02
CA MET A 163 -8.02 9.08 1.52
C MET A 163 -8.49 8.18 2.68
N GLY A 164 -7.67 7.23 3.11
CA GLY A 164 -8.02 6.28 4.15
C GLY A 164 -7.88 6.83 5.56
N LYS A 165 -8.64 6.23 6.49
CA LYS A 165 -8.66 6.58 7.93
C LYS A 165 -7.30 6.56 8.61
N PHE A 166 -6.35 5.76 8.11
CA PHE A 166 -4.98 5.71 8.64
C PHE A 166 -4.26 7.06 8.49
N VAL A 167 -4.37 7.69 7.32
CA VAL A 167 -3.76 8.99 7.06
C VAL A 167 -4.42 10.07 7.92
N GLU A 168 -5.75 10.04 8.02
CA GLU A 168 -6.50 10.94 8.91
C GLU A 168 -6.15 10.75 10.40
N GLU A 169 -5.66 9.58 10.80
CA GLU A 169 -5.24 9.31 12.16
C GLU A 169 -3.84 9.84 12.47
N LEU A 170 -2.96 9.94 11.46
CA LEU A 170 -1.66 10.59 11.56
C LEU A 170 -1.79 12.12 11.76
N ASP A 171 -2.90 12.71 11.34
CA ASP A 171 -3.19 14.14 11.56
C ASP A 171 -3.65 14.43 13.01
N LYS A 172 -4.05 13.40 13.78
CA LYS A 172 -4.59 13.58 15.12
C LYS A 172 -3.47 13.73 16.16
N PRO A 173 -3.51 14.75 17.06
CA PRO A 173 -2.45 14.98 18.05
C PRO A 173 -2.20 13.79 18.99
N PHE A 174 -3.24 13.01 19.28
CA PHE A 174 -3.20 11.91 20.24
C PHE A 174 -2.19 10.80 19.86
N ILE A 175 -1.96 10.53 18.57
CA ILE A 175 -1.06 9.44 18.15
C ILE A 175 0.40 9.72 18.53
N TYR A 176 0.78 11.00 18.55
CA TYR A 176 2.12 11.45 18.94
C TYR A 176 2.31 11.36 20.47
N LEU A 177 1.27 11.67 21.24
CA LEU A 177 1.31 11.71 22.71
C LEU A 177 1.22 10.33 23.39
N MET A 178 0.83 9.27 22.66
CA MET A 178 0.70 7.93 23.24
C MET A 178 2.07 7.41 23.76
N PRO A 179 2.16 6.79 24.95
CA PRO A 179 3.43 6.22 25.42
C PRO A 179 3.79 4.96 24.61
N GLY A 180 5.04 4.89 24.11
CA GLY A 180 5.51 3.74 23.32
C GLY A 180 6.62 4.03 22.31
N LYS A 181 7.23 2.97 21.75
CA LYS A 181 8.23 3.06 20.66
C LYS A 181 7.52 3.44 19.35
N ALA A 182 8.03 4.44 18.64
CA ALA A 182 7.46 4.93 17.38
C ALA A 182 7.16 3.83 16.34
N PHE A 183 8.09 2.89 16.15
CA PHE A 183 7.91 1.79 15.21
C PHE A 183 6.72 0.89 15.56
N LYS A 184 6.49 0.61 16.86
CA LYS A 184 5.37 -0.23 17.28
C LYS A 184 4.03 0.48 17.10
N LYS A 185 3.96 1.79 17.40
CA LYS A 185 2.77 2.61 17.12
C LYS A 185 2.40 2.56 15.64
N LEU A 186 3.39 2.75 14.78
CA LEU A 186 3.22 2.68 13.32
C LEU A 186 2.72 1.32 12.86
N PHE A 187 3.32 0.24 13.37
CA PHE A 187 2.93 -1.13 13.05
C PHE A 187 1.48 -1.44 13.48
N TYR A 188 1.09 -1.09 14.71
CA TYR A 188 -0.27 -1.31 15.18
C TYR A 188 -1.29 -0.45 14.42
N ALA A 189 -0.95 0.79 14.11
CA ALA A 189 -1.82 1.68 13.35
C ALA A 189 -1.99 1.23 11.89
N SER A 190 -0.97 0.62 11.28
CA SER A 190 -1.03 0.09 9.90
C SER A 190 -1.64 -1.32 9.82
N THR A 191 -1.74 -2.05 10.92
CA THR A 191 -2.31 -3.41 10.91
C THR A 191 -3.80 -3.41 10.56
N ALA A 192 -4.61 -2.52 11.15
CA ALA A 192 -6.04 -2.45 10.86
C ALA A 192 -6.36 -2.15 9.37
N PRO A 193 -5.73 -1.15 8.73
CA PRO A 193 -5.97 -0.91 7.31
C PRO A 193 -5.43 -2.03 6.40
N VAL A 194 -4.34 -2.71 6.77
CA VAL A 194 -3.84 -3.87 6.00
C VAL A 194 -4.79 -5.07 6.08
N VAL A 195 -5.35 -5.35 7.26
CA VAL A 195 -6.38 -6.39 7.41
C VAL A 195 -7.63 -6.04 6.60
N LYS A 196 -8.02 -4.76 6.59
CA LYS A 196 -9.11 -4.27 5.73
C LYS A 196 -8.78 -4.48 4.24
N ALA A 197 -7.58 -4.13 3.79
CA ALA A 197 -7.14 -4.34 2.42
C ALA A 197 -7.13 -5.82 2.04
N PHE A 198 -6.75 -6.73 2.94
CA PHE A 198 -6.85 -8.17 2.72
C PHE A 198 -8.29 -8.63 2.48
N ALA A 199 -9.24 -8.17 3.30
CA ALA A 199 -10.66 -8.49 3.13
C ALA A 199 -11.24 -7.90 1.82
N GLU A 200 -10.86 -6.68 1.47
CA GLU A 200 -11.23 -6.05 0.20
C GLU A 200 -10.65 -6.80 -1.00
N GLY A 201 -9.38 -7.21 -0.92
CA GLY A 201 -8.71 -8.01 -1.93
C GLY A 201 -9.41 -9.35 -2.14
N LEU A 202 -9.79 -10.06 -1.08
CA LEU A 202 -10.56 -11.29 -1.19
C LEU A 202 -11.88 -11.08 -1.95
N VAL A 203 -12.65 -10.04 -1.60
CA VAL A 203 -13.94 -9.79 -2.27
C VAL A 203 -13.74 -9.35 -3.72
N CYS A 204 -12.80 -8.44 -4.01
CA CYS A 204 -12.59 -7.96 -5.37
C CYS A 204 -12.05 -9.08 -6.29
N LEU A 205 -11.09 -9.87 -5.79
CA LEU A 205 -10.47 -10.95 -6.57
C LEU A 205 -11.40 -12.15 -6.75
N THR A 206 -12.24 -12.47 -5.76
CA THR A 206 -13.29 -13.50 -5.96
C THR A 206 -14.21 -13.10 -7.09
N ILE A 207 -14.73 -11.87 -7.10
CA ILE A 207 -15.57 -11.35 -8.19
C ILE A 207 -14.85 -11.48 -9.54
N VAL A 208 -13.63 -10.94 -9.66
CA VAL A 208 -12.85 -11.01 -10.91
C VAL A 208 -12.60 -12.46 -11.34
N SER A 209 -12.25 -13.35 -10.40
CA SER A 209 -11.99 -14.77 -10.69
C SER A 209 -13.21 -15.51 -11.20
N LEU A 210 -14.41 -15.17 -10.73
CA LEU A 210 -15.67 -15.76 -11.16
C LEU A 210 -16.01 -15.35 -12.59
N PHE A 211 -15.88 -14.07 -12.94
CA PHE A 211 -16.12 -13.58 -14.29
C PHE A 211 -15.10 -14.14 -15.30
N ALA A 212 -13.82 -14.10 -14.95
CA ALA A 212 -12.73 -14.51 -15.83
C ALA A 212 -12.33 -15.99 -15.70
N ARG A 213 -13.12 -16.81 -14.99
CA ARG A 213 -12.90 -18.27 -14.77
C ARG A 213 -11.44 -18.60 -14.42
N LEU A 214 -10.85 -17.81 -13.53
CA LEU A 214 -9.45 -17.95 -13.13
C LEU A 214 -9.27 -19.10 -12.14
N HIS A 215 -8.02 -19.57 -12.01
CA HIS A 215 -7.70 -20.65 -11.09
C HIS A 215 -8.03 -20.25 -9.64
N PRO A 216 -8.71 -21.10 -8.84
CA PRO A 216 -9.17 -20.73 -7.49
C PRO A 216 -8.06 -20.26 -6.54
N ALA A 217 -6.84 -20.81 -6.69
CA ALA A 217 -5.69 -20.41 -5.88
C ALA A 217 -5.25 -18.94 -6.10
N PHE A 218 -5.68 -18.29 -7.19
CA PHE A 218 -5.42 -16.88 -7.45
C PHE A 218 -6.00 -15.97 -6.37
N VAL A 219 -7.17 -16.30 -5.83
CA VAL A 219 -7.86 -15.48 -4.82
C VAL A 219 -7.04 -15.34 -3.54
N PRO A 220 -6.65 -16.42 -2.83
CA PRO A 220 -5.90 -16.29 -1.57
C PRO A 220 -4.48 -15.77 -1.78
N CYS A 221 -3.76 -16.25 -2.81
CA CYS A 221 -2.40 -15.79 -3.10
C CYS A 221 -2.39 -14.31 -3.48
N GLY A 222 -3.38 -13.94 -4.29
CA GLY A 222 -3.55 -12.58 -4.73
C GLY A 222 -4.00 -11.63 -3.63
N ALA A 223 -4.90 -12.03 -2.74
CA ALA A 223 -5.31 -11.21 -1.61
C ALA A 223 -4.15 -10.94 -0.65
N MET A 224 -3.26 -11.92 -0.47
CA MET A 224 -2.03 -11.74 0.31
C MET A 224 -1.10 -10.72 -0.34
N PHE A 225 -0.90 -10.82 -1.66
CA PHE A 225 -0.13 -9.84 -2.43
C PHE A 225 -0.76 -8.44 -2.33
N TYR A 226 -2.07 -8.32 -2.52
CA TYR A 226 -2.80 -7.06 -2.40
C TYR A 226 -2.62 -6.43 -1.01
N ALA A 227 -2.75 -7.21 0.06
CA ALA A 227 -2.52 -6.70 1.42
C ALA A 227 -1.07 -6.25 1.65
N SER A 228 -0.10 -6.99 1.12
CA SER A 228 1.33 -6.63 1.20
C SER A 228 1.65 -5.36 0.39
N ALA A 229 1.01 -5.18 -0.76
CA ALA A 229 1.11 -3.96 -1.58
C ALA A 229 0.51 -2.75 -0.86
N ALA A 230 -0.61 -2.92 -0.15
CA ALA A 230 -1.15 -1.85 0.71
C ALA A 230 -0.14 -1.46 1.79
N LEU A 231 0.47 -2.45 2.46
CA LEU A 231 1.51 -2.21 3.47
C LEU A 231 2.69 -1.42 2.89
N LEU A 232 3.14 -1.78 1.68
CA LEU A 232 4.21 -1.07 0.98
C LEU A 232 3.80 0.37 0.66
N PHE A 233 2.59 0.58 0.14
CA PHE A 233 2.09 1.91 -0.16
C PHE A 233 2.03 2.78 1.08
N TYR A 234 1.51 2.26 2.21
CA TYR A 234 1.56 2.98 3.49
C TYR A 234 3.00 3.36 3.83
N ALA A 235 3.95 2.42 3.76
CA ALA A 235 5.35 2.68 4.08
C ALA A 235 5.97 3.78 3.20
N CYS A 236 5.72 3.76 1.88
CA CYS A 236 6.14 4.80 0.94
C CYS A 236 5.45 6.14 1.22
N TYR A 237 4.19 6.14 1.64
CA TYR A 237 3.45 7.34 2.01
C TYR A 237 4.00 8.02 3.25
N LEU A 238 4.27 7.27 4.31
CA LEU A 238 4.92 7.82 5.49
C LEU A 238 6.33 8.34 5.19
N THR A 239 7.07 7.62 4.36
CA THR A 239 8.41 8.02 3.96
C THR A 239 8.38 9.34 3.20
N SER A 240 7.40 9.53 2.31
CA SER A 240 7.17 10.78 1.59
C SER A 240 6.80 11.94 2.53
N MET A 241 6.00 11.67 3.57
CA MET A 241 5.73 12.63 4.63
C MET A 241 7.01 13.03 5.38
N ARG A 242 7.85 12.06 5.73
CA ARG A 242 9.14 12.30 6.39
C ARG A 242 10.09 13.15 5.54
N THR A 243 10.19 12.92 4.24
CA THR A 243 11.17 13.62 3.39
C THR A 243 10.74 15.04 3.05
N LEU A 244 9.46 15.26 2.78
CA LEU A 244 8.95 16.56 2.31
C LEU A 244 8.46 17.48 3.45
N GLY A 245 8.30 16.97 4.66
CA GLY A 245 7.75 17.73 5.80
C GLY A 245 6.24 17.93 5.69
N VAL A 246 5.60 18.44 6.75
CA VAL A 246 4.12 18.59 6.81
C VAL A 246 3.59 19.74 5.95
N SER A 247 4.44 20.72 5.62
CA SER A 247 4.02 21.95 4.95
C SER A 247 3.75 21.80 3.45
N ASN A 248 3.79 20.58 2.93
CA ASN A 248 3.55 20.32 1.51
C ASN A 248 2.12 19.82 1.29
N ASN A 249 1.54 20.17 0.14
CA ASN A 249 0.18 19.75 -0.20
C ASN A 249 0.07 18.22 -0.18
N ARG A 250 -1.04 17.66 0.31
CA ARG A 250 -1.32 16.20 0.33
C ARG A 250 -1.02 15.54 -1.02
N HIS A 251 -1.26 16.27 -2.11
CA HIS A 251 -0.97 15.88 -3.48
C HIS A 251 0.52 15.65 -3.77
N THR A 252 1.42 16.46 -3.21
CA THR A 252 2.86 16.27 -3.40
C THR A 252 3.36 15.03 -2.67
N HIS A 253 2.82 14.74 -1.48
CA HIS A 253 3.12 13.49 -0.81
C HIS A 253 2.65 12.28 -1.63
N MET A 254 1.43 12.35 -2.18
CA MET A 254 0.89 11.33 -3.08
C MET A 254 1.77 11.15 -4.33
N LEU A 255 2.24 12.24 -4.94
CA LEU A 255 3.09 12.20 -6.14
C LEU A 255 4.43 11.51 -5.86
N LEU A 256 5.11 11.88 -4.77
CA LEU A 256 6.39 11.25 -4.42
C LEU A 256 6.19 9.78 -4.05
N SER A 257 5.13 9.45 -3.31
CA SER A 257 4.79 8.06 -3.00
C SER A 257 4.49 7.26 -4.27
N PHE A 258 3.78 7.85 -5.23
CA PHE A 258 3.54 7.24 -6.52
C PHE A 258 4.85 6.98 -7.28
N ALA A 259 5.78 7.94 -7.31
CA ALA A 259 7.09 7.75 -7.96
C ALA A 259 7.90 6.62 -7.31
N LEU A 260 7.93 6.56 -5.97
CA LEU A 260 8.62 5.47 -5.26
C LEU A 260 7.95 4.12 -5.49
N LEU A 261 6.63 4.08 -5.36
CA LEU A 261 5.83 2.87 -5.53
C LEU A 261 5.92 2.33 -6.95
N SER A 262 5.87 3.19 -7.97
CA SER A 262 6.04 2.80 -9.37
C SER A 262 7.44 2.24 -9.64
N ALA A 263 8.50 2.80 -9.04
CA ALA A 263 9.83 2.22 -9.13
C ALA A 263 9.89 0.80 -8.56
N VAL A 264 9.28 0.57 -7.39
CA VAL A 264 9.19 -0.78 -6.80
C VAL A 264 8.32 -1.71 -7.65
N PHE A 265 7.14 -1.27 -8.09
CA PHE A 265 6.24 -2.08 -8.90
C PHE A 265 6.81 -2.45 -10.26
N ILE A 266 7.58 -1.57 -10.91
CA ILE A 266 8.25 -1.89 -12.18
C ILE A 266 9.25 -3.04 -11.98
N PHE A 267 10.01 -2.99 -10.88
CA PHE A 267 10.91 -4.09 -10.51
C PHE A 267 10.14 -5.37 -10.19
N GLU A 268 9.08 -5.29 -9.38
CA GLU A 268 8.23 -6.43 -9.02
C GLU A 268 7.55 -7.07 -10.23
N LEU A 269 7.03 -6.26 -11.16
CA LEU A 269 6.38 -6.76 -12.37
C LEU A 269 7.39 -7.50 -13.26
N SER A 270 8.63 -7.00 -13.31
CA SER A 270 9.72 -7.64 -14.05
C SER A 270 10.09 -8.98 -13.41
N LEU A 271 10.31 -8.99 -12.09
CA LEU A 271 10.65 -10.18 -11.32
C LEU A 271 9.52 -11.23 -11.36
N GLY A 272 8.27 -10.79 -11.18
CA GLY A 272 7.08 -11.64 -11.24
C GLY A 272 6.86 -12.23 -12.61
N ALA A 273 6.98 -11.45 -13.69
CA ALA A 273 6.89 -11.99 -15.04
C ALA A 273 7.95 -13.08 -15.32
N TYR A 274 9.17 -12.93 -14.76
CA TYR A 274 10.21 -13.95 -14.85
C TYR A 274 9.87 -15.22 -14.06
N ILE A 275 9.54 -15.09 -12.77
CA ILE A 275 9.24 -16.20 -11.88
C ILE A 275 7.94 -16.89 -12.30
N GLY A 276 6.89 -16.12 -12.56
CA GLY A 276 5.60 -16.57 -13.07
C GLY A 276 5.73 -17.35 -14.37
N ARG A 277 6.56 -16.91 -15.33
CA ARG A 277 6.83 -17.68 -16.55
C ARG A 277 7.47 -19.04 -16.24
N ARG A 278 8.43 -19.10 -15.31
CA ARG A 278 9.08 -20.37 -14.91
C ARG A 278 8.09 -21.30 -14.22
N LEU A 279 7.26 -20.78 -13.30
CA LEU A 279 6.22 -21.56 -12.63
C LEU A 279 5.18 -22.08 -13.61
N TYR A 280 4.73 -21.23 -14.55
CA TYR A 280 3.78 -21.61 -15.59
C TYR A 280 4.32 -22.70 -16.51
N ALA A 281 5.62 -22.66 -16.84
CA ALA A 281 6.29 -23.68 -17.65
C ALA A 281 6.36 -25.05 -16.95
N VAL A 282 6.44 -25.08 -15.62
CA VAL A 282 6.37 -26.33 -14.83
C VAL A 282 4.93 -26.83 -14.77
N SER A 283 3.99 -25.97 -14.35
CA SER A 283 2.56 -26.26 -14.48
C SER A 283 1.73 -24.98 -14.38
N PRO A 284 0.66 -24.82 -15.19
CA PRO A 284 -0.22 -23.65 -15.13
C PRO A 284 -0.86 -23.41 -13.76
N SER A 285 -1.07 -24.47 -12.96
CA SER A 285 -1.65 -24.39 -11.61
C SER A 285 -0.74 -23.74 -10.57
N LEU A 286 0.57 -23.72 -10.78
CA LEU A 286 1.54 -23.13 -9.84
C LEU A 286 1.70 -21.62 -10.04
N PHE A 287 1.25 -21.07 -11.16
CA PHE A 287 1.40 -19.64 -11.47
C PHE A 287 0.92 -18.70 -10.35
N PRO A 288 -0.22 -18.93 -9.65
CA PRO A 288 -0.65 -18.08 -8.54
C PRO A 288 0.35 -17.96 -7.38
N LEU A 289 1.28 -18.90 -7.22
CA LEU A 289 2.30 -18.84 -6.15
C LEU A 289 3.30 -17.70 -6.36
N ASP A 290 3.45 -17.19 -7.59
CA ASP A 290 4.26 -16.01 -7.90
C ASP A 290 3.85 -14.82 -7.02
N PHE A 291 2.54 -14.60 -6.85
CA PHE A 291 2.01 -13.53 -5.99
C PHE A 291 2.43 -13.67 -4.53
N LEU A 292 2.61 -14.89 -4.00
CA LEU A 292 3.11 -15.08 -2.63
C LEU A 292 4.59 -14.72 -2.52
N ILE A 293 5.41 -15.06 -3.52
CA ILE A 293 6.82 -14.69 -3.55
C ILE A 293 6.97 -13.17 -3.59
N LEU A 294 6.19 -12.51 -4.45
CA LEU A 294 6.14 -11.05 -4.52
C LEU A 294 5.56 -10.42 -3.25
N ALA A 295 4.65 -11.11 -2.54
CA ALA A 295 4.13 -10.62 -1.26
C ALA A 295 5.21 -10.60 -0.17
N VAL A 296 6.07 -11.63 -0.12
CA VAL A 296 7.21 -11.67 0.80
C VAL A 296 8.18 -10.52 0.50
N PHE A 297 8.46 -10.27 -0.79
CA PHE A 297 9.29 -9.15 -1.21
C PHE A 297 8.69 -7.80 -0.76
N ASN A 298 7.39 -7.59 -1.01
CA ASN A 298 6.65 -6.41 -0.55
C ASN A 298 6.77 -6.19 0.96
N ILE A 299 6.60 -7.24 1.77
CA ILE A 299 6.73 -7.17 3.22
C ILE A 299 8.17 -6.79 3.62
N ALA A 300 9.18 -7.41 3.02
CA ALA A 300 10.59 -7.10 3.31
C ALA A 300 10.93 -5.64 3.02
N VAL A 301 10.53 -5.14 1.85
CA VAL A 301 10.75 -3.74 1.44
C VAL A 301 9.94 -2.79 2.34
N SER A 302 8.71 -3.14 2.68
CA SER A 302 7.86 -2.35 3.59
C SER A 302 8.51 -2.17 4.96
N VAL A 303 9.12 -3.22 5.53
CA VAL A 303 9.79 -3.16 6.83
C VAL A 303 10.97 -2.17 6.79
N ILE A 304 11.73 -2.14 5.69
CA ILE A 304 12.82 -1.17 5.50
C ILE A 304 12.26 0.26 5.47
N PHE A 305 11.20 0.50 4.70
CA PHE A 305 10.57 1.83 4.65
C PHE A 305 9.97 2.24 6.00
N PHE A 306 9.28 1.35 6.72
CA PHE A 306 8.75 1.63 8.06
C PHE A 306 9.84 1.89 9.08
N HIS A 307 10.94 1.14 9.04
CA HIS A 307 12.08 1.39 9.91
C HIS A 307 12.65 2.81 9.70
N ASN A 308 12.74 3.24 8.44
CA ASN A 308 13.15 4.60 8.11
C ASN A 308 12.09 5.64 8.51
N ALA A 309 10.80 5.35 8.35
CA ALA A 309 9.72 6.26 8.72
C ALA A 309 9.53 6.46 10.25
N ARG A 310 10.21 5.66 11.11
CA ARG A 310 10.03 5.72 12.58
C ARG A 310 10.22 7.11 13.18
N SER A 311 11.08 7.94 12.59
CA SER A 311 11.40 9.28 13.10
C SER A 311 10.22 10.26 13.02
N ILE A 312 9.13 9.90 12.35
CA ILE A 312 7.90 10.70 12.29
C ILE A 312 7.23 10.80 13.66
N LEU A 313 7.28 9.74 14.46
CA LEU A 313 6.63 9.67 15.78
C LEU A 313 7.61 9.74 16.96
N ASP A 314 8.91 9.87 16.70
CA ASP A 314 9.91 10.03 17.76
C ASP A 314 9.96 11.50 18.19
N TYR A 315 9.46 11.78 19.40
CA TYR A 315 9.78 13.01 20.12
C TYR A 315 11.23 12.89 20.63
N ARG A 316 12.16 13.56 19.95
CA ARG A 316 13.47 13.84 20.54
C ARG A 316 13.43 15.26 21.07
N ALA A 317 13.23 15.38 22.38
CA ALA A 317 13.77 16.52 23.12
C ALA A 317 15.30 16.52 22.99
#